data_AF-A0A8R1IE76-F1
#
_entry.id   AF-A0A8R1IE76-F1
#
_cell.length_a   1.000
_cell.length_b   1.000
_cell.length_c   1.000
_cell.angle_alpha   90.00
_cell.angle_beta   90.00
_cell.angle_gamma   90.00
#
_symmetry.space_group_name_H-M   'P 1'
#
loop_
_entity.id
_entity.type
_entity.pdbx_description
1 polymer ?
#
loop_
_entity_poly.entity_id
_entity_poly.type
_entity_poly.pdbx_seq_one_letter_code
_entity_poly.pdbx_strand_id
1 'polypeptide(L)'
;MMGLASTLSSEKQVQLDIMIQLGFRTLQMSRRINRSRCCVKNYFRDPMTHGSEKYTGRPRILNYRDERSVGLLARAVHHHGKKKFQTVAELKDAVTEEWDKI
;
A
#
# COMPACT_ATOMS: atom_id res chain seq x y z
N MET A 1 9.97 -5.99 12.65
CA MET A 1 10.14 -4.79 11.80
C MET A 1 11.08 -5.14 10.66
N MET A 2 10.58 -5.26 9.42
CA MET A 2 11.44 -5.33 8.24
C MET A 2 11.69 -3.89 7.79
N GLY A 3 12.82 -3.32 8.22
CA GLY A 3 13.27 -2.00 7.80
C GLY A 3 13.52 -1.95 6.30
N LEU A 4 13.41 -0.75 5.72
CA LEU A 4 13.67 -0.39 4.32
C LEU A 4 14.92 -1.09 3.75
N ALA A 5 14.75 -2.30 3.23
CA ALA A 5 15.75 -2.93 2.40
C ALA A 5 15.59 -2.32 1.00
N SER A 6 16.57 -1.52 0.57
CA SER A 6 16.61 -1.06 -0.81
C SER A 6 16.56 -2.27 -1.74
N THR A 7 15.64 -2.24 -2.70
CA THR A 7 15.55 -3.22 -3.79
C THR A 7 16.94 -3.40 -4.41
N LEU A 8 17.28 -4.64 -4.79
CA LEU A 8 18.55 -4.90 -5.48
C LEU A 8 18.63 -4.04 -6.74
N SER A 9 19.67 -3.20 -6.82
CA SER A 9 20.01 -2.46 -8.03
C SER A 9 20.25 -3.43 -9.19
N SER A 10 19.92 -3.01 -10.42
CA SER A 10 20.13 -3.79 -11.64
C SER A 10 21.57 -4.29 -11.79
N GLU A 11 22.57 -3.51 -11.34
CA GLU A 11 23.98 -3.95 -11.32
C GLU A 11 24.19 -5.18 -10.43
N LYS A 12 23.57 -5.18 -9.24
CA LYS A 12 23.66 -6.30 -8.30
C LYS A 12 22.84 -7.51 -8.80
N GLN A 13 21.75 -7.27 -9.53
CA GLN A 13 20.97 -8.32 -10.18
C GLN A 13 21.81 -9.03 -11.25
N VAL A 14 22.43 -8.29 -12.17
CA VAL A 14 23.33 -8.86 -13.20
C VAL A 14 24.51 -9.63 -12.56
N GLN A 15 25.10 -9.10 -11.48
CA GLN A 15 26.13 -9.82 -10.72
C GLN A 15 25.61 -11.16 -10.16
N LEU A 16 24.38 -11.19 -9.65
CA LEU A 16 23.77 -12.42 -9.16
C LEU A 16 23.49 -13.40 -10.30
N ASP A 17 22.98 -12.96 -11.44
CA ASP A 17 22.71 -13.83 -12.60
C ASP A 17 23.96 -14.56 -13.08
N ILE A 18 25.08 -13.85 -13.22
CA ILE A 18 26.37 -14.44 -13.57
C ILE A 18 26.78 -15.48 -12.51
N MET A 19 26.63 -15.16 -11.22
CA MET A 19 26.98 -16.07 -10.14
C MET A 19 26.07 -17.30 -10.07
N ILE A 20 24.79 -17.17 -10.45
CA ILE A 20 23.84 -18.28 -10.55
C ILE A 20 24.25 -19.23 -11.67
N GLN A 21 24.57 -18.70 -12.85
CA GLN A 21 25.05 -19.49 -14.00
C GLN A 21 26.33 -20.25 -13.67
N LEU A 22 27.22 -19.66 -12.88
CA LEU A 22 28.48 -20.27 -12.45
C LEU A 22 28.33 -21.20 -11.22
N GLY A 23 27.11 -21.40 -10.69
CA GLY A 23 26.84 -22.36 -9.61
C GLY A 23 27.36 -21.93 -8.22
N PHE A 24 27.48 -20.64 -7.95
CA PHE A 24 27.94 -20.16 -6.64
C PHE A 24 26.96 -20.47 -5.51
N ARG A 25 27.48 -20.77 -4.31
CA ARG A 25 26.65 -20.91 -3.11
C ARG A 25 26.08 -19.56 -2.69
N THR A 26 24.86 -19.55 -2.15
CA THR A 26 24.17 -18.31 -1.70
C THR A 26 24.96 -17.50 -0.67
N LEU A 27 25.76 -18.17 0.18
CA LEU A 27 26.65 -17.50 1.13
C LEU A 27 27.78 -16.73 0.43
N GLN A 28 28.35 -17.30 -0.63
CA GLN A 28 29.41 -16.65 -1.42
C GLN A 28 28.84 -15.45 -2.18
N MET A 29 27.67 -15.61 -2.80
CA MET A 29 26.92 -14.53 -3.44
C MET A 29 26.69 -13.35 -2.50
N SER A 30 26.10 -13.62 -1.33
CA SER A 30 25.82 -12.61 -0.29
C SER A 30 27.05 -11.79 0.12
N ARG A 31 28.19 -12.45 0.32
CA ARG A 31 29.46 -11.78 0.66
C ARG A 31 29.98 -10.91 -0.48
N ARG A 32 29.90 -11.36 -1.73
CA ARG A 32 30.39 -10.60 -2.90
C ARG A 32 29.55 -9.36 -3.20
N ILE A 33 28.22 -9.44 -3.05
CA ILE A 33 27.35 -8.30 -3.32
C ILE A 33 27.07 -7.42 -2.09
N ASN A 34 27.64 -7.77 -0.93
CA ASN A 34 27.40 -7.13 0.37
C ASN A 34 25.90 -6.97 0.70
N ARG A 35 25.14 -8.04 0.54
CA ARG A 35 23.71 -8.10 0.89
C ARG A 35 23.41 -9.32 1.74
N SER A 36 22.29 -9.29 2.46
CA SER A 36 21.90 -10.41 3.32
C SER A 36 21.67 -11.69 2.51
N ARG A 37 21.92 -12.85 3.13
CA ARG A 37 21.60 -14.15 2.53
C ARG A 37 20.12 -14.28 2.18
N CYS A 38 19.22 -13.66 2.95
CA CYS A 38 17.79 -13.69 2.68
C CYS A 38 17.44 -12.94 1.38
N CYS A 39 18.06 -11.79 1.15
CA CYS A 39 17.92 -11.03 -0.09
C CYS A 39 18.35 -11.86 -1.31
N VAL A 40 19.53 -12.49 -1.24
CA VAL A 40 20.04 -13.37 -2.30
C VAL A 40 19.13 -14.58 -2.52
N LYS A 41 18.65 -15.23 -1.45
CA LYS A 41 17.75 -16.38 -1.56
C LYS A 41 16.41 -15.99 -2.19
N ASN A 42 15.87 -14.83 -1.86
CA ASN A 42 14.63 -14.35 -2.46
C ASN A 42 14.81 -14.06 -3.95
N TYR A 43 15.92 -13.41 -4.33
CA TYR A 43 16.27 -13.20 -5.75
C TYR A 43 16.46 -14.53 -6.50
N PHE A 44 17.23 -15.46 -5.94
CA PHE A 44 17.50 -16.77 -6.56
C PHE A 44 16.24 -17.62 -6.83
N ARG A 45 15.22 -17.50 -5.96
CA ARG A 45 13.97 -18.25 -6.12
C ARG A 45 13.17 -17.79 -7.33
N ASP A 46 13.15 -16.49 -7.60
CA ASP A 46 12.42 -15.91 -8.71
C ASP A 46 13.11 -14.61 -9.19
N PRO A 47 14.16 -14.73 -10.01
CA PRO A 47 14.90 -13.57 -10.49
C PRO A 47 14.09 -12.76 -11.51
N MET A 48 13.16 -13.40 -12.22
CA MET A 48 12.40 -12.78 -13.30
C MET A 48 11.31 -11.82 -12.79
N THR A 49 10.76 -12.08 -11.60
CA THR A 49 9.73 -11.22 -11.01
C THR A 49 10.28 -10.26 -9.95
N HIS A 50 11.57 -10.33 -9.64
CA HIS A 50 12.16 -9.57 -8.54
C HIS A 50 11.98 -8.05 -8.72
N GLY A 51 11.24 -7.43 -7.81
CA GLY A 51 10.97 -5.98 -7.84
C GLY A 51 9.92 -5.54 -8.85
N SER A 52 9.29 -6.47 -9.58
CA SER A 52 8.13 -6.19 -10.45
C SER A 52 6.82 -6.05 -9.67
N GLU A 53 6.79 -6.56 -8.45
CA GLU A 53 5.58 -6.59 -7.62
C GLU A 53 5.22 -5.18 -7.16
N LYS A 54 4.06 -4.70 -7.61
CA LYS A 54 3.55 -3.39 -7.20
C LYS A 54 2.93 -3.50 -5.81
N TYR A 55 3.42 -2.69 -4.88
CA TYR A 55 2.72 -2.50 -3.62
C TYR A 55 1.40 -1.75 -3.89
N THR A 56 0.27 -2.42 -3.69
CA THR A 56 -1.07 -1.84 -3.92
C THR A 56 -1.49 -0.81 -2.87
N GLY A 57 -0.59 -0.45 -1.95
CA GLY A 57 -0.89 0.48 -0.87
C GLY A 57 -1.66 -0.19 0.28
N ARG A 58 -1.96 0.63 1.30
CA ARG A 58 -2.90 0.25 2.35
C ARG A 58 -4.31 0.22 1.76
N PRO A 59 -5.12 -0.82 2.00
CA PRO A 59 -6.52 -0.84 1.60
C PRO A 59 -7.28 0.38 2.16
N ARG A 60 -8.25 0.88 1.40
CA ARG A 60 -9.16 1.93 1.87
C ARG A 60 -10.02 1.39 3.02
N ILE A 61 -10.29 2.25 3.99
CA ILE A 61 -11.17 1.92 5.13
C ILE A 61 -12.62 1.79 4.66
N LEU A 62 -13.04 2.69 3.78
CA LEU A 62 -14.39 2.71 3.20
C LEU A 62 -14.37 2.14 1.80
N ASN A 63 -15.45 1.42 1.45
CA ASN A 63 -15.67 1.01 0.07
C ASN A 63 -16.32 2.17 -0.73
N TYR A 64 -16.38 2.06 -2.05
CA TYR A 64 -16.96 3.10 -2.92
C TYR A 64 -18.43 3.44 -2.59
N ARG A 65 -19.22 2.45 -2.17
CA ARG A 65 -20.61 2.67 -1.80
C ARG A 65 -20.70 3.48 -0.51
N ASP A 66 -19.90 3.14 0.49
CA ASP A 66 -19.85 3.87 1.76
C ASP A 66 -19.37 5.31 1.54
N GLU A 67 -18.32 5.50 0.72
CA GLU A 67 -17.85 6.84 0.33
C GLU A 67 -18.98 7.65 -0.34
N ARG A 68 -19.76 7.01 -1.23
CA ARG A 68 -20.90 7.65 -1.89
C ARG A 68 -22.02 7.98 -0.90
N SER A 69 -22.37 7.06 0.01
CA SER A 69 -23.41 7.28 1.02
C SER A 69 -23.05 8.44 1.94
N VAL A 70 -21.80 8.51 2.41
CA VAL A 70 -21.29 9.64 3.20
C VAL A 70 -21.39 10.96 2.42
N GLY A 71 -21.07 10.95 1.13
CA GLY A 71 -21.19 12.12 0.27
C GLY A 71 -22.64 12.58 0.05
N LEU A 72 -23.59 11.65 -0.07
CA LEU A 72 -25.02 11.95 -0.20
C LEU A 72 -25.59 12.50 1.11
N LEU A 73 -25.24 11.88 2.25
CA LEU A 73 -25.59 12.35 3.58
C LEU A 73 -25.15 13.80 3.78
N ALA A 74 -23.89 14.12 3.47
CA ALA A 74 -23.38 15.48 3.60
C ALA A 74 -24.16 16.49 2.74
N ARG A 75 -24.57 16.10 1.52
CA ARG A 75 -25.40 16.96 0.64
C ARG A 75 -26.80 17.17 1.20
N ALA A 76 -27.41 16.14 1.75
CA ALA A 76 -28.74 16.19 2.35
C ALA A 76 -28.75 17.07 3.61
N VAL A 77 -27.82 16.82 4.54
CA VAL A 77 -27.66 17.58 5.80
C VAL A 77 -27.48 19.06 5.53
N HIS A 78 -26.63 19.42 4.57
CA HIS A 78 -26.38 20.83 4.22
C HIS A 78 -27.36 21.40 3.19
N HIS A 79 -28.31 20.60 2.70
CA HIS A 79 -29.30 20.99 1.69
C HIS A 79 -28.64 21.71 0.49
N HIS A 80 -27.61 21.08 -0.08
CA HIS A 80 -26.77 21.66 -1.14
C HIS A 80 -26.10 23.01 -0.77
N GLY A 81 -25.68 23.15 0.49
CA GLY A 81 -25.02 24.36 1.01
C GLY A 81 -25.96 25.49 1.40
N LYS A 82 -27.29 25.27 1.35
CA LYS A 82 -28.30 26.26 1.74
C LYS A 82 -28.57 26.26 3.25
N LYS A 83 -28.39 25.12 3.93
CA LYS A 83 -28.62 24.98 5.37
C LYS A 83 -27.31 25.19 6.14
N LYS A 84 -27.32 26.13 7.09
CA LYS A 84 -26.24 26.39 8.04
C LYS A 84 -26.72 26.03 9.44
N PHE A 85 -25.81 25.58 10.28
CA PHE A 85 -26.07 25.20 11.66
C PHE A 85 -25.34 26.17 12.59
N GLN A 86 -25.99 26.58 13.68
CA GLN A 86 -25.39 27.51 14.64
C GLN A 86 -24.65 26.76 15.75
N THR A 87 -25.06 25.52 16.04
CA THR A 87 -24.45 24.68 17.07
C THR A 87 -24.06 23.29 16.55
N VAL A 88 -23.09 22.65 17.21
CA VAL A 88 -22.67 21.28 16.90
C VAL A 88 -23.79 20.27 17.22
N ALA A 89 -24.63 20.55 18.22
CA ALA A 89 -25.76 19.71 18.58
C ALA A 89 -26.78 19.65 17.42
N GLU A 90 -27.19 20.81 16.90
CA GLU A 90 -28.10 20.88 15.74
C GLU A 90 -27.56 20.13 14.51
N LEU A 91 -26.25 20.21 14.26
CA LEU A 91 -25.62 19.47 13.17
C LEU A 91 -25.68 17.96 13.41
N LYS A 92 -25.38 17.50 14.63
CA LYS A 92 -25.44 16.06 14.97
C LYS A 92 -26.84 15.50 14.85
N ASP A 93 -27.85 16.26 15.29
CA ASP A 93 -29.25 15.85 15.19
C ASP A 93 -29.66 15.72 13.72
N ALA A 94 -29.33 16.72 12.89
CA ALA A 94 -29.62 16.67 11.46
C ALA A 94 -28.86 15.54 10.72
N VAL A 95 -27.62 15.26 11.11
CA VAL A 95 -26.85 14.13 10.57
C VAL A 95 -27.52 12.81 10.93
N THR A 96 -27.99 12.66 12.18
CA THR A 96 -28.66 11.45 12.64
C THR A 96 -29.98 11.24 11.91
N GLU A 97 -30.79 12.30 11.79
CA GLU A 97 -32.06 12.28 11.07
C GLU A 97 -31.90 11.89 9.59
N GLU A 98 -30.89 12.43 8.91
CA GLU A 98 -30.62 12.08 7.51
C GLU A 98 -29.96 10.70 7.36
N TRP A 99 -29.24 10.23 8.38
CA TRP A 99 -28.65 8.89 8.38
C TRP A 99 -29.71 7.81 8.56
N ASP A 100 -30.70 8.02 9.42
CA ASP A 100 -31.79 7.07 9.65
C ASP A 100 -32.69 6.87 8.40
N LYS A 101 -32.58 7.74 7.39
CA LYS A 101 -33.29 7.63 6.10
C LYS A 101 -32.57 6.73 5.09
N ILE A 102 -31.31 6.35 5.33
CA ILE A 102 -30.45 5.54 4.45
C ILE A 102 -30.46 4.08 4.88
#